data_AF-A0A958J7C4-F1
#
_entry.id   AF-A0A958J7C4-F1
#
_cell.length_a   1.000
_cell.length_b   1.000
_cell.length_c   1.000
_cell.angle_alpha   90.00
_cell.angle_beta   90.00
_cell.angle_gamma   90.00
#
_symmetry.space_group_name_H-M   'P 1'
#
loop_
_entity.id
_entity.type
_entity.pdbx_description
1 polymer ?
#
loop_
_entity_poly.entity_id
_entity_poly.type
_entity_poly.pdbx_seq_one_letter_code
_entity_poly.pdbx_strand_id
1 'polypeptide(L)' 'EKRQLVAGLAEHYRPEDLVGKTVIVVANLQPAVIRGVESQGMLLAVEDGGKLIVITPEQPAASGKPVA' A
#
# COMPACT_ATOMS: atom_id res chain seq x y z
N GLU A 1 2.32 13.50 -5.21
CA GLU A 1 2.62 12.90 -6.53
C GLU A 1 1.84 11.58 -6.69
N LYS A 2 1.64 11.09 -7.92
CA LYS A 2 1.04 9.77 -8.14
C LYS A 2 2.18 8.75 -8.32
N ARG A 3 2.08 7.59 -7.69
CA ARG A 3 3.06 6.49 -7.77
C ARG A 3 2.35 5.18 -8.08
N GLN A 4 3.01 4.31 -8.84
CA GLN A 4 2.51 2.97 -9.12
C GLN A 4 3.04 1.98 -8.09
N LEU A 5 2.15 1.18 -7.49
CA LEU A 5 2.49 0.13 -6.54
C LEU A 5 1.83 -1.16 -6.95
N VAL A 6 2.54 -2.28 -6.78
CA VAL A 6 2.00 -3.63 -6.97
C VAL A 6 1.97 -4.31 -5.61
N ALA A 7 0.79 -4.71 -5.15
CA ALA A 7 0.60 -5.35 -3.85
C ALA A 7 -0.24 -6.62 -3.98
N GLY A 8 0.15 -7.67 -3.25
CA GLY A 8 -0.56 -8.96 -3.20
C GLY A 8 -1.79 -8.93 -2.29
N LEU A 9 -2.76 -8.06 -2.55
CA LEU A 9 -3.96 -7.90 -1.71
C LEU A 9 -5.21 -8.62 -2.26
N ALA A 10 -5.12 -9.22 -3.45
CA ALA A 10 -6.27 -9.72 -4.20
C ALA A 10 -7.09 -10.80 -3.47
N GLU A 11 -6.46 -11.58 -2.58
CA GLU A 11 -7.15 -12.61 -1.78
C GLU A 11 -7.89 -12.03 -0.56
N HIS A 12 -7.61 -10.78 -0.18
CA HIS A 12 -8.12 -10.16 1.05
C HIS A 12 -8.99 -8.92 0.83
N TYR A 13 -8.83 -8.24 -0.29
CA TYR A 13 -9.53 -6.99 -0.59
C TYR A 13 -10.10 -7.00 -2.00
N ARG A 14 -11.32 -6.48 -2.14
CA ARG A 14 -11.85 -6.15 -3.47
C ARG A 14 -11.34 -4.77 -3.89
N PRO A 15 -11.29 -4.47 -5.20
CA PRO A 15 -10.84 -3.16 -5.68
C PRO A 15 -11.57 -1.98 -5.03
N GLU A 16 -12.89 -2.13 -4.80
CA GLU A 16 -13.74 -1.07 -4.24
C GLU A 16 -13.38 -0.75 -2.78
N ASP A 17 -12.87 -1.73 -2.03
CA ASP A 17 -12.49 -1.57 -0.63
C ASP A 17 -11.21 -0.72 -0.46
N LEU A 18 -10.46 -0.52 -1.55
CA LEU A 18 -9.20 0.22 -1.57
C LEU A 18 -9.36 1.65 -2.12
N VAL A 19 -10.40 1.92 -2.90
CA VAL A 19 -10.65 3.26 -3.47
C VAL A 19 -10.93 4.26 -2.35
N GLY A 20 -10.18 5.36 -2.31
CA GLY A 20 -10.31 6.39 -1.28
C GLY A 20 -9.66 6.05 0.07
N LYS A 21 -9.11 4.85 0.22
CA LYS A 21 -8.41 4.44 1.44
C LYS A 21 -7.06 5.15 1.56
N THR A 22 -6.77 5.73 2.73
CA THR A 22 -5.43 6.23 3.04
C THR A 22 -4.56 5.05 3.48
N VAL A 23 -3.38 4.93 2.89
CA VAL A 23 -2.45 3.80 3.12
C VAL A 23 -1.06 4.32 3.45
N ILE A 24 -0.31 3.54 4.20
CA ILE A 24 1.11 3.82 4.48
C ILE A 24 1.97 3.05 3.49
N VAL A 25 2.98 3.73 2.95
CA VAL A 25 3.88 3.16 1.94
C VAL A 25 5.34 3.44 2.28
N VAL A 26 6.22 2.50 1.96
CA VAL A 26 7.67 2.72 1.94
C VAL A 26 8.04 3.33 0.59
N ALA A 27 8.50 4.58 0.63
CA ALA A 27 8.66 5.44 -0.54
C ALA A 27 10.12 5.54 -1.06
N ASN A 28 11.09 4.96 -0.36
CA ASN A 28 12.52 5.05 -0.68
C ASN A 28 13.12 3.74 -1.24
N LEU A 29 12.28 2.75 -1.55
CA LEU A 29 12.74 1.51 -2.18
C LEU A 29 13.11 1.75 -3.64
N GLN A 30 14.10 1.01 -4.13
CA GLN A 30 14.38 0.92 -5.55
C GLN A 30 13.17 0.27 -6.27
N PRO A 31 12.77 0.77 -7.45
CA PRO A 31 11.68 0.15 -8.20
C PRO A 31 11.95 -1.32 -8.52
N ALA A 32 10.91 -2.14 -8.45
CA ALA A 32 11.00 -3.57 -8.75
C ALA A 32 9.89 -3.99 -9.71
N VAL A 33 10.21 -4.86 -10.68
CA VAL A 33 9.21 -5.41 -11.62
C VAL A 33 8.56 -6.65 -11.00
N ILE A 34 7.26 -6.58 -10.76
CA ILE A 34 6.46 -7.68 -10.19
C ILE A 34 5.44 -8.11 -11.25
N ARG A 35 5.56 -9.35 -11.73
CA ARG A 35 4.71 -9.91 -12.81
C ARG A 35 4.62 -9.01 -14.06
N GLY A 36 5.74 -8.39 -14.44
CA GLY A 36 5.82 -7.50 -15.62
C GLY A 36 5.39 -6.06 -15.38
N VAL A 37 4.98 -5.70 -14.16
CA VAL A 37 4.55 -4.34 -13.79
C VAL A 37 5.55 -3.73 -12.82
N GLU A 38 6.01 -2.50 -13.08
CA GLU A 38 6.91 -1.78 -12.18
C GLU A 38 6.17 -1.35 -10.90
N SER A 39 6.73 -1.66 -9.73
CA SER A 39 6.31 -1.17 -8.42
C SER A 39 7.35 -0.20 -7.88
N GLN A 40 6.91 0.99 -7.50
CA GLN A 40 7.75 2.12 -7.07
C GLN A 40 7.75 2.31 -5.55
N GLY A 41 7.55 1.21 -4.82
CA GLY A 41 7.46 1.20 -3.37
C GLY A 41 6.71 -0.04 -2.86
N MET A 42 6.34 0.02 -1.59
CA MET A 42 5.66 -1.07 -0.89
C MET A 42 4.55 -0.51 0.00
N LEU A 43 3.35 -1.07 -0.10
CA LEU A 43 2.27 -0.80 0.85
C LEU A 43 2.52 -1.59 2.13
N LEU A 44 2.29 -0.98 3.30
CA LEU A 44 2.40 -1.66 4.58
C LEU A 44 1.08 -2.29 5.01
N ALA A 45 1.16 -3.56 5.39
CA ALA A 45 0.08 -4.35 5.96
C ALA A 45 0.60 -5.21 7.11
N VAL A 46 -0.27 -5.51 8.07
CA VAL A 46 -0.01 -6.53 9.09
C VAL A 46 -0.47 -7.87 8.54
N GLU A 47 0.34 -8.90 8.68
CA GLU A 47 -0.07 -10.29 8.47
C GLU A 47 -0.49 -10.89 9.81
N ASP A 48 -1.72 -11.35 9.89
CA ASP A 48 -2.26 -12.02 11.08
C ASP A 48 -3.07 -13.24 10.66
N GLY A 49 -2.58 -14.44 10.99
CA GLY A 49 -3.25 -15.70 10.68
C GLY A 49 -3.55 -15.90 9.19
N GLY A 50 -2.67 -15.43 8.29
CA GLY A 50 -2.86 -15.50 6.85
C GLY A 50 -3.81 -14.44 6.27
N LYS A 51 -4.26 -13.46 7.07
CA LYS A 51 -5.00 -12.29 6.60
C LYS A 51 -4.08 -11.07 6.54
N LEU A 52 -4.09 -10.38 5.40
CA LEU A 52 -3.45 -9.07 5.30
C LEU A 52 -4.38 -7.96 5.77
N ILE A 53 -3.88 -7.11 6.66
CA ILE A 53 -4.57 -5.98 7.25
C ILE A 53 -3.82 -4.70 6.87
N VAL A 54 -4.34 -3.96 5.89
CA VAL A 54 -3.72 -2.72 5.39
C VAL A 54 -3.68 -1.65 6.49
N ILE A 55 -2.49 -1.12 6.77
CA ILE A 55 -2.26 -0.09 7.77
C ILE A 55 -2.74 1.27 7.24
N THR A 56 -3.49 1.99 8.08
CA THR A 56 -3.98 3.35 7.84
C THR A 56 -3.67 4.21 9.06
N PRO A 57 -3.41 5.51 8.90
CA PRO A 57 -3.41 6.43 10.05
C PRO A 57 -4.79 6.44 10.73
N GLU A 58 -4.80 6.67 12.05
CA GLU A 58 -6.01 6.78 12.86
C GLU A 58 -6.87 7.99 12.44
N GLN A 59 -6.23 9.07 12.01
CA GLN A 59 -6.89 10.29 11.55
C GLN A 59 -6.60 10.55 10.07
N PRO A 60 -7.48 11.26 9.34
CA PRO A 60 -7.19 11.68 7.96
C PRO A 60 -5.89 12.48 7.90
N ALA A 61 -4.99 12.05 7.03
CA ALA A 61 -3.72 12.72 6.78
C ALA A 61 -3.62 13.14 5.32
N ALA A 62 -3.01 14.29 5.08
CA ALA A 62 -2.68 14.69 3.71
C ALA A 62 -1.69 13.68 3.10
N SER A 63 -1.86 13.40 1.81
CA SER A 63 -0.96 12.49 1.09
C SER A 63 0.48 13.02 1.07
N GLY A 64 1.46 12.12 1.21
CA GLY A 64 2.88 12.44 1.14
C GLY A 64 3.50 13.01 2.42
N LYS A 65 2.78 13.01 3.54
CA LYS A 65 3.37 13.34 4.85
C LYS A 65 4.28 12.21 5.33
N PRO A 66 5.44 12.52 5.93
CA PRO A 66 6.32 11.50 6.48
C PRO A 66 5.67 10.82 7.68
N VAL A 67 5.94 9.52 7.83
CA VAL A 67 5.65 8.77 9.06
C VAL A 67 6.81 8.98 10.02
N ALA A 68 6.52 9.27 11.28
CA ALA A 68 7.50 9.51 12.34
C ALA A 68 7.58 8.33 13.30
#